data_AF-A0A1Q9D1P2-F1
#
_entry.id   AF-A0A1Q9D1P2-F1
#
_cell.length_a   1.000
_cell.length_b   1.000
_cell.length_c   1.000
_cell.angle_alpha   90.00
_cell.angle_beta   90.00
_cell.angle_gamma   90.00
#
_symmetry.space_group_name_H-M   'P 1'
#
loop_
_entity.id
_entity.type
_entity.pdbx_description
1 polymer ?
#
loop_
_entity_poly.entity_id
_entity_poly.type
_entity_poly.pdbx_seq_one_letter_code
_entity_poly.pdbx_strand_id
1 'polypeptide(L)'
;MRPPTGWQECPSWRAIADGARPPVATDRSLGDWPHGWQHSASRTRNLHFRERTLLPDMSPSACALLRSQAGPHAGAWLTAIPADPATTLSPQAMQLALRRRLRLPLPLRLNRCGPSPGCGGLVDVFGDHALACPRTGLLARRAKIVERAWVRVAREAVGADGQVVPQQWLCATTAPGVAPDDRRRLDLVIYGASPMGGALCCDATLVSPLTRTGQPQPGTVADDGAMLRVAERRKRAAYPELSSGGPQRLLVLGSEIGGRWNETAQHLVRDLARVRAQRAPPALRAAATSAWTRRWWATLAVALQQAVSSTALGSPWPAPPHASQPPGPELDRVLDLAEAAGPSRLPLRP
;
A
#
# COMPACT_ATOMS: atom_id res chain seq x y z
N MET A 1 10.35 5.18 -39.09
CA MET A 1 10.77 5.75 -37.79
C MET A 1 11.36 4.62 -36.96
N ARG A 2 12.56 4.78 -36.38
CA ARG A 2 13.04 3.82 -35.38
C ARG A 2 12.15 3.95 -34.14
N PRO A 3 11.68 2.83 -33.55
CA PRO A 3 10.87 2.90 -32.34
C PRO A 3 11.69 3.52 -31.19
N PRO A 4 11.05 4.26 -30.26
CA PRO A 4 11.72 4.73 -29.05
C PRO A 4 12.28 3.54 -28.25
N THR A 5 13.39 3.75 -27.54
CA THR A 5 14.05 2.70 -26.76
C THR A 5 13.05 1.98 -25.83
N GLY A 6 12.94 0.65 -26.00
CA GLY A 6 12.00 -0.20 -25.26
C GLY A 6 10.70 -0.55 -25.99
N TRP A 7 10.42 0.06 -27.15
CA TRP A 7 9.27 -0.28 -27.98
C TRP A 7 9.64 -1.32 -29.05
N GLN A 8 8.87 -2.40 -29.15
CA GLN A 8 8.99 -3.37 -30.24
C GLN A 8 8.39 -2.81 -31.54
N GLU A 9 7.20 -2.19 -31.46
CA GLU A 9 6.54 -1.51 -32.57
C GLU A 9 5.90 -0.21 -32.09
N CYS A 10 6.20 0.91 -32.76
CA CYS A 10 5.57 2.20 -32.48
C CYS A 10 4.46 2.44 -33.51
N PRO A 11 3.25 2.90 -33.12
CA PRO A 11 2.23 3.28 -34.09
C PRO A 11 2.77 4.34 -35.06
N SER A 12 2.39 4.24 -36.33
CA SER A 12 2.71 5.28 -37.30
C SER A 12 1.86 6.53 -37.05
N TRP A 13 2.32 7.70 -37.52
CA TRP A 13 1.52 8.92 -37.43
C TRP A 13 0.15 8.79 -38.10
N ARG A 14 0.05 8.03 -39.20
CA ARG A 14 -1.23 7.70 -39.84
C ARG A 14 -2.12 6.88 -38.91
N ALA A 15 -1.60 5.82 -38.30
CA ALA A 15 -2.37 5.01 -37.35
C ALA A 15 -2.87 5.85 -36.15
N ILE A 16 -2.06 6.77 -35.64
CA ILE A 16 -2.49 7.69 -34.56
C ILE A 16 -3.60 8.63 -35.07
N ALA A 17 -3.46 9.19 -36.27
CA ALA A 17 -4.48 10.04 -36.90
C ALA A 17 -5.79 9.28 -37.14
N ASP A 18 -5.70 7.99 -37.49
CA ASP A 18 -6.83 7.07 -37.70
C ASP A 18 -7.43 6.55 -36.37
N GLY A 19 -6.96 7.06 -35.22
CA GLY A 19 -7.55 6.80 -33.91
C GLY A 19 -6.87 5.70 -33.08
N ALA A 20 -5.66 5.25 -33.42
CA ALA A 20 -4.93 4.26 -32.64
C ALA A 20 -4.74 4.72 -31.19
N ARG A 21 -5.15 3.86 -30.25
CA ARG A 21 -5.06 4.09 -28.81
C ARG A 21 -3.85 3.34 -28.22
N PRO A 22 -3.20 3.91 -27.19
CA PRO A 22 -2.15 3.19 -26.48
C PRO A 22 -2.72 1.94 -25.78
N PRO A 23 -1.87 0.94 -25.48
CA PRO A 23 -2.26 -0.18 -24.65
C PRO A 23 -2.87 0.28 -23.32
N VAL A 24 -3.92 -0.41 -22.86
CA VAL A 24 -4.56 -0.10 -21.58
C VAL A 24 -3.57 -0.39 -20.45
N ALA A 25 -3.25 0.63 -19.65
CA ALA A 25 -2.40 0.45 -18.47
C ALA A 25 -3.13 -0.40 -17.42
N THR A 26 -2.58 -1.57 -17.10
CA THR A 26 -3.13 -2.53 -16.13
C THR A 26 -2.87 -2.14 -14.68
N ASP A 27 -1.91 -1.25 -14.43
CA ASP A 27 -1.50 -0.74 -13.12
C ASP A 27 -2.04 0.67 -12.81
N ARG A 28 -3.02 1.14 -13.58
CA ARG A 28 -3.60 2.47 -13.42
C ARG A 28 -4.24 2.64 -12.04
N SER A 29 -3.83 3.65 -11.29
CA SER A 29 -4.51 4.05 -10.07
C SER A 29 -5.77 4.85 -10.39
N LEU A 30 -6.81 4.73 -9.56
CA LEU A 30 -8.02 5.55 -9.73
C LEU A 30 -7.68 7.03 -9.50
N GLY A 31 -7.96 7.86 -10.51
CA GLY A 31 -7.60 9.27 -10.52
C GLY A 31 -6.28 9.58 -11.23
N ASP A 32 -5.54 8.57 -11.69
CA ASP A 32 -4.50 8.77 -12.69
C ASP A 32 -5.16 9.16 -14.01
N TRP A 33 -4.62 10.21 -14.62
CA TRP A 33 -5.00 10.68 -15.95
C TRP A 33 -3.88 10.32 -16.95
N PRO A 34 -3.67 9.03 -17.30
CA PRO A 34 -2.70 8.65 -18.31
C PRO A 34 -3.21 9.11 -19.67
N HIS A 35 -2.89 10.34 -20.05
CA HIS A 35 -3.31 10.88 -21.32
C HIS A 35 -2.42 10.35 -22.45
N GLY A 36 -3.07 9.60 -23.35
CA GLY A 36 -2.54 9.25 -24.66
C GLY A 36 -1.22 8.48 -24.64
N TRP A 37 -0.52 8.55 -25.77
CA TRP A 37 0.72 7.81 -26.00
C TRP A 37 1.87 8.26 -25.08
N GLN A 38 1.83 9.46 -24.51
CA GLN A 38 2.90 9.98 -23.64
C GLN A 38 3.11 9.14 -22.37
N HIS A 39 2.01 8.76 -21.68
CA HIS A 39 2.10 7.93 -20.49
C HIS A 39 2.71 6.55 -20.82
N SER A 40 2.17 5.89 -21.84
CA SER A 40 2.66 4.58 -22.30
C SER A 40 4.12 4.67 -22.73
N ALA A 41 4.50 5.68 -23.52
CA ALA A 41 5.86 5.87 -23.99
C ALA A 41 6.86 6.12 -22.85
N SER A 42 6.51 7.00 -21.91
CA SER A 42 7.35 7.31 -20.75
C SER A 42 7.53 6.08 -19.86
N ARG A 43 6.45 5.33 -19.60
CA ARG A 43 6.49 4.11 -18.80
C ARG A 43 7.36 3.04 -19.46
N THR A 44 7.17 2.76 -20.75
CA THR A 44 8.00 1.79 -21.48
C THR A 44 9.47 2.17 -21.47
N ARG A 45 9.80 3.46 -21.68
CA ARG A 45 11.20 3.93 -21.63
C ARG A 45 11.82 3.75 -20.25
N ASN A 46 11.06 4.09 -19.19
CA ASN A 46 11.53 3.94 -17.81
C ASN A 46 11.74 2.47 -17.43
N LEU A 47 10.80 1.58 -17.82
CA LEU A 47 10.92 0.15 -17.57
C LEU A 47 12.10 -0.45 -18.35
N HIS A 48 12.29 -0.06 -19.60
CA HIS A 48 13.41 -0.51 -20.41
C HIS A 48 14.75 -0.08 -19.81
N PHE A 49 14.91 1.19 -19.45
CA PHE A 49 16.12 1.68 -18.80
C PHE A 49 16.37 0.97 -17.46
N ARG A 50 15.31 0.75 -16.67
CA ARG A 50 15.37 -0.01 -15.43
C ARG A 50 15.91 -1.42 -15.67
N GLU A 51 15.40 -2.12 -16.68
CA GLU A 51 15.73 -3.53 -16.94
C GLU A 51 17.05 -3.75 -17.67
N ARG A 52 17.44 -2.83 -18.57
CA ARG A 52 18.61 -3.00 -19.44
C ARG A 52 19.85 -2.28 -18.95
N THR A 53 19.70 -1.28 -18.09
CA THR A 53 20.83 -0.46 -17.62
C THR A 53 20.90 -0.47 -16.10
N LEU A 54 19.84 -0.06 -15.43
CA LEU A 54 19.89 0.15 -13.98
C LEU A 54 20.05 -1.15 -13.18
N LEU A 55 19.20 -2.16 -13.42
CA LEU A 55 19.21 -3.41 -12.66
C LEU A 55 20.49 -4.25 -12.90
N PRO A 56 21.02 -4.39 -14.13
CA PRO A 56 22.28 -5.12 -14.35
C PRO A 56 23.49 -4.53 -13.61
N ASP A 57 23.55 -3.19 -13.45
CA ASP A 57 24.67 -2.49 -12.81
C ASP A 57 24.56 -2.46 -11.27
N MET A 58 23.46 -2.93 -10.72
CA MET A 58 23.18 -2.90 -9.29
C MET A 58 23.56 -4.20 -8.58
N SER A 59 23.98 -4.09 -7.32
CA SER A 59 24.11 -5.28 -6.46
C SER A 59 22.77 -6.00 -6.29
N PRO A 60 22.76 -7.33 -6.05
CA PRO A 60 21.52 -8.10 -5.87
C PRO A 60 20.58 -7.52 -4.80
N SER A 61 21.12 -7.04 -3.67
CA SER A 61 20.32 -6.42 -2.59
C SER A 61 19.70 -5.10 -3.02
N ALA A 62 20.43 -4.31 -3.83
CA ALA A 62 19.92 -3.07 -4.37
C ALA A 62 18.83 -3.32 -5.42
N CYS A 63 18.96 -4.34 -6.27
CA CYS A 63 17.91 -4.79 -7.18
C CYS A 63 16.62 -5.15 -6.43
N ALA A 64 16.74 -6.00 -5.41
CA ALA A 64 15.61 -6.44 -4.59
C ALA A 64 14.89 -5.26 -3.91
N LEU A 65 15.64 -4.29 -3.40
CA LEU A 65 15.06 -3.09 -2.79
C LEU A 65 14.41 -2.15 -3.81
N LEU A 66 15.06 -1.91 -4.96
CA LEU A 66 14.49 -1.06 -6.00
C LEU A 66 13.15 -1.62 -6.48
N ARG A 67 13.06 -2.94 -6.71
CA ARG A 67 11.79 -3.59 -7.06
C ARG A 67 10.74 -3.43 -5.97
N SER A 68 11.14 -3.46 -4.70
CA SER A 68 10.27 -3.21 -3.56
C SER A 68 9.76 -1.77 -3.45
N GLN A 69 10.49 -0.81 -4.04
CA GLN A 69 10.18 0.63 -4.03
C GLN A 69 9.46 1.11 -5.29
N ALA A 70 9.43 0.30 -6.36
CA ALA A 70 8.93 0.69 -7.69
C ALA A 70 7.46 0.32 -7.95
N GLY A 71 6.73 -0.21 -6.96
CA GLY A 71 5.33 -0.60 -7.12
C GLY A 71 4.35 0.59 -7.11
N PRO A 72 3.12 0.42 -7.63
CA PRO A 72 2.06 1.42 -7.48
C PRO A 72 1.91 1.84 -6.01
N HIS A 73 1.75 3.14 -5.80
CA HIS A 73 1.59 3.77 -4.48
C HIS A 73 2.79 3.65 -3.52
N ALA A 74 3.91 3.02 -3.91
CA ALA A 74 5.12 2.96 -3.07
C ALA A 74 5.71 4.34 -2.76
N GLY A 75 5.43 5.33 -3.61
CA GLY A 75 5.79 6.74 -3.43
C GLY A 75 4.71 7.62 -2.82
N ALA A 76 3.51 7.12 -2.49
CA ALA A 76 2.38 7.98 -2.14
C ALA A 76 2.62 8.86 -0.90
N TRP A 77 3.53 8.46 -0.01
CA TRP A 77 3.95 9.26 1.15
C TRP A 77 4.78 10.49 0.79
N LEU A 78 5.45 10.52 -0.38
CA LEU A 78 6.26 11.67 -0.83
C LEU A 78 5.39 12.86 -1.22
N THR A 79 4.18 12.58 -1.70
CA THR A 79 3.19 13.58 -2.13
C THR A 79 2.04 13.72 -1.14
N ALA A 80 2.15 13.09 0.03
CA ALA A 80 1.15 13.21 1.08
C ALA A 80 1.19 14.62 1.67
N ILE A 81 0.05 15.30 1.65
CA ILE A 81 -0.09 16.59 2.31
C ILE A 81 -0.29 16.30 3.81
N PRO A 82 0.55 16.86 4.72
CA PRO A 82 0.44 16.63 6.16
C PRO A 82 -0.71 17.43 6.76
N ALA A 83 -1.94 17.15 6.30
CA ALA A 83 -3.15 17.84 6.73
C ALA A 83 -3.73 17.25 8.03
N ASP A 84 -3.37 16.00 8.36
CA ASP A 84 -3.80 15.34 9.57
C ASP A 84 -2.73 14.33 10.06
N PRO A 85 -2.81 13.83 11.31
CA PRO A 85 -1.82 12.90 11.85
C PRO A 85 -1.63 11.60 11.06
N ALA A 86 -2.65 11.12 10.34
CA ALA A 86 -2.56 9.92 9.50
C ALA A 86 -1.66 10.11 8.27
N THR A 87 -1.58 11.36 7.80
CA THR A 87 -0.87 11.76 6.59
C THR A 87 0.43 12.51 6.91
N THR A 88 0.83 12.56 8.19
CA THR A 88 2.02 13.28 8.66
C THR A 88 3.13 12.32 9.11
N LEU A 89 4.33 12.50 8.56
CA LEU A 89 5.56 11.87 9.07
C LEU A 89 6.27 12.83 10.01
N SER A 90 6.81 12.32 11.12
CA SER A 90 7.75 13.10 11.92
C SER A 90 9.02 13.41 11.10
N PRO A 91 9.75 14.49 11.40
CA PRO A 91 11.00 14.80 10.70
C PRO A 91 11.99 13.64 10.69
N GLN A 92 12.08 12.90 11.80
CA GLN A 92 12.94 11.71 11.90
C GLN A 92 12.46 10.56 11.00
N ALA A 93 11.15 10.28 10.95
CA ALA A 93 10.60 9.25 10.09
C ALA A 93 10.76 9.62 8.61
N MET A 94 10.56 10.89 8.25
CA MET A 94 10.79 11.43 6.91
C MET A 94 12.26 11.24 6.49
N GLN A 95 13.22 11.63 7.32
CA GLN A 95 14.64 11.45 7.02
C GLN A 95 15.02 9.98 6.87
N LEU A 96 14.53 9.09 7.73
CA LEU A 96 14.79 7.65 7.63
C LEU A 96 14.19 7.04 6.37
N ALA A 97 12.95 7.41 6.03
CA ALA A 97 12.27 6.93 4.82
C ALA A 97 13.03 7.37 3.55
N LEU A 98 13.45 8.63 3.48
CA LEU A 98 14.26 9.15 2.37
C LEU A 98 15.62 8.46 2.27
N ARG A 99 16.36 8.34 3.37
CA ARG A 99 17.67 7.67 3.40
C ARG A 99 17.55 6.21 3.00
N ARG A 100 16.53 5.49 3.50
CA ARG A 100 16.28 4.10 3.06
C ARG A 100 15.95 4.00 1.58
N ARG A 101 15.10 4.90 1.06
CA ARG A 101 14.74 4.92 -0.35
C ARG A 101 15.96 5.13 -1.24
N LEU A 102 16.87 6.00 -0.81
CA LEU A 102 18.14 6.29 -1.49
C LEU A 102 19.29 5.33 -1.11
N ARG A 103 19.03 4.31 -0.28
CA ARG A 103 20.04 3.35 0.22
C ARG A 103 21.24 4.05 0.90
N LEU A 104 20.99 5.13 1.64
CA LEU A 104 21.98 5.84 2.44
C LEU A 104 22.09 5.27 3.86
N PRO A 105 23.27 5.36 4.51
CA PRO A 105 23.44 4.97 5.91
C PRO A 105 22.43 5.67 6.83
N LEU A 106 21.83 4.91 7.74
CA LEU A 106 20.88 5.37 8.73
C LEU A 106 21.61 5.70 10.04
N PRO A 107 21.16 6.71 10.80
CA PRO A 107 21.72 7.04 12.12
C PRO A 107 21.22 6.04 13.19
N LEU A 108 21.64 4.77 13.08
CA LEU A 108 21.25 3.72 14.01
C LEU A 108 22.11 3.77 15.27
N ARG A 109 21.48 3.57 16.44
CA ARG A 109 22.17 3.63 17.74
C ARG A 109 22.92 2.36 18.13
N LEU A 110 22.62 1.23 17.47
CA LEU A 110 23.09 -0.10 17.88
C LEU A 110 23.91 -0.73 16.75
N ASN A 111 25.11 -1.21 17.10
CA ASN A 111 25.97 -2.01 16.21
C ASN A 111 25.63 -3.51 16.24
N ARG A 112 24.90 -3.95 17.27
CA ARG A 112 24.43 -5.33 17.45
C ARG A 112 22.96 -5.37 17.79
N CYS A 113 22.27 -6.35 17.23
CA CYS A 113 20.90 -6.68 17.58
C CYS A 113 20.91 -7.26 19.00
N GLY A 114 20.18 -6.62 19.92
CA GLY A 114 20.22 -6.90 21.36
C GLY A 114 20.31 -8.40 21.69
N PRO A 115 21.11 -8.83 22.67
CA PRO A 115 21.28 -10.26 22.94
C PRO A 115 19.99 -10.91 23.50
N SER A 116 19.16 -10.15 24.21
CA SER A 116 17.82 -10.59 24.65
C SER A 116 16.91 -9.37 24.97
N PRO A 117 15.77 -9.18 24.26
CA PRO A 117 15.37 -9.90 23.05
C PRO A 117 16.21 -9.49 21.82
N GLY A 118 16.64 -10.46 21.03
CA GLY A 118 17.27 -10.28 19.71
C GLY A 118 18.18 -11.45 19.33
N CYS A 119 19.02 -11.27 18.32
CA CYS A 119 19.83 -12.37 17.75
C CYS A 119 21.34 -12.23 17.93
N GLY A 120 21.83 -11.17 18.60
CA GLY A 120 23.26 -10.91 18.82
C GLY A 120 24.08 -10.54 17.57
N GLY A 121 23.47 -10.60 16.39
CA GLY A 121 24.14 -10.34 15.11
C GLY A 121 24.44 -8.86 14.89
N LEU A 122 25.38 -8.58 13.99
CA LEU A 122 25.70 -7.21 13.58
C LEU A 122 24.52 -6.56 12.86
N VAL A 123 24.27 -5.30 13.18
CA VAL A 123 23.28 -4.45 12.50
C VAL A 123 24.01 -3.66 11.43
N ASP A 124 23.57 -3.81 10.19
CA ASP A 124 24.13 -3.05 9.07
C ASP A 124 23.71 -1.57 9.13
N VAL A 125 24.49 -0.72 8.48
CA VAL A 125 24.24 0.73 8.44
C VAL A 125 22.96 1.10 7.69
N PHE A 126 22.36 0.20 6.90
CA PHE A 126 21.14 0.46 6.12
C PHE A 126 19.86 0.03 6.84
N GLY A 127 19.98 -0.62 8.00
CA GLY A 127 18.88 -1.10 8.83
C GLY A 127 18.18 -2.36 8.30
N ASP A 128 18.81 -3.11 7.39
CA ASP A 128 18.22 -4.34 6.83
C ASP A 128 18.02 -5.41 7.91
N HIS A 129 19.00 -5.55 8.81
CA HIS A 129 18.93 -6.43 9.96
C HIS A 129 17.69 -6.12 10.80
N ALA A 130 17.53 -4.86 11.22
CA ALA A 130 16.44 -4.44 12.10
C ALA A 130 15.07 -4.75 11.48
N LEU A 131 14.96 -4.64 10.15
CA LEU A 131 13.70 -4.82 9.41
C LEU A 131 13.39 -6.25 9.01
N ALA A 132 14.33 -7.18 9.20
CA ALA A 132 14.15 -8.58 8.86
C ALA A 132 14.38 -9.54 10.04
N CYS A 133 14.90 -9.08 11.18
CA CYS A 133 15.16 -9.93 12.34
C CYS A 133 13.88 -10.20 13.16
N PRO A 134 13.39 -11.45 13.25
CA PRO A 134 12.17 -11.76 14.01
C PRO A 134 12.42 -11.82 15.54
N ARG A 135 13.68 -11.91 15.98
CA ARG A 135 14.04 -12.21 17.38
C ARG A 135 13.80 -11.06 18.35
N THR A 136 13.66 -9.83 17.85
CA THR A 136 13.42 -8.63 18.66
C THR A 136 11.93 -8.40 18.97
N GLY A 137 11.03 -9.11 18.29
CA GLY A 137 9.58 -8.85 18.35
C GLY A 137 9.13 -7.57 17.64
N LEU A 138 10.05 -6.76 17.09
CA LEU A 138 9.71 -5.50 16.42
C LEU A 138 8.89 -5.72 15.15
N LEU A 139 9.11 -6.83 14.43
CA LEU A 139 8.33 -7.16 13.22
C LEU A 139 6.85 -7.41 13.51
N ALA A 140 6.51 -7.96 14.68
CA ALA A 140 5.11 -8.13 15.09
C ALA A 140 4.50 -6.78 15.48
N ARG A 141 5.26 -5.92 16.17
CA ARG A 141 4.80 -4.61 16.60
C ARG A 141 4.52 -3.67 15.44
N ARG A 142 5.36 -3.66 14.41
CA ARG A 142 5.18 -2.77 13.24
C ARG A 142 3.91 -3.07 12.45
N ALA A 143 3.46 -4.33 12.42
CA ALA A 143 2.26 -4.73 11.70
C ALA A 143 1.01 -4.00 12.23
N LYS A 144 0.96 -3.72 13.54
CA LYS A 144 -0.16 -3.01 14.17
C LYS A 144 -0.39 -1.59 13.66
N ILE A 145 0.65 -0.93 13.15
CA ILE A 145 0.54 0.42 12.59
C ILE A 145 -0.20 0.37 11.24
N VAL A 146 0.19 -0.59 10.39
CA VAL A 146 -0.41 -0.79 9.08
C VAL A 146 -1.84 -1.32 9.21
N GLU A 147 -2.09 -2.23 10.15
CA GLU A 147 -3.44 -2.70 10.49
C GLU A 147 -4.38 -1.54 10.85
N ARG A 148 -3.95 -0.65 11.77
CA ARG A 148 -4.77 0.49 12.20
C ARG A 148 -5.07 1.44 11.03
N ALA A 149 -4.12 1.62 10.11
CA ALA A 149 -4.35 2.41 8.91
C ALA A 149 -5.40 1.76 8.00
N TRP A 150 -5.38 0.44 7.83
CA TRP A 150 -6.43 -0.29 7.11
C TRP A 150 -7.79 -0.17 7.79
N VAL A 151 -7.86 -0.28 9.11
CA VAL A 151 -9.11 -0.10 9.88
C VAL A 151 -9.67 1.31 9.66
N ARG A 152 -8.83 2.35 9.67
CA ARG A 152 -9.25 3.73 9.38
C ARG A 152 -9.80 3.84 7.96
N VAL A 153 -9.05 3.37 6.96
CA VAL A 153 -9.49 3.41 5.54
C VAL A 153 -10.82 2.68 5.35
N ALA A 154 -10.95 1.48 5.92
CA ALA A 154 -12.18 0.70 5.83
C ALA A 154 -13.37 1.42 6.48
N ARG A 155 -13.18 2.01 7.66
CA ARG A 155 -14.23 2.79 8.35
C ARG A 155 -14.64 4.03 7.57
N GLU A 156 -13.66 4.79 7.07
CA GLU A 156 -13.92 5.97 6.22
C GLU A 156 -14.67 5.59 4.93
N ALA A 157 -14.43 4.39 4.39
CA ALA A 157 -15.10 3.91 3.20
C ALA A 157 -16.55 3.47 3.47
N VAL A 158 -16.77 2.58 4.43
CA VAL A 158 -18.10 2.00 4.66
C VAL A 158 -19.04 2.90 5.45
N GLY A 159 -18.54 3.90 6.18
CA GLY A 159 -19.37 4.85 6.92
C GLY A 159 -20.37 4.16 7.85
N ALA A 160 -21.59 4.69 7.94
CA ALA A 160 -22.67 4.11 8.75
C ALA A 160 -23.30 2.83 8.14
N ASP A 161 -23.13 2.62 6.84
CA ASP A 161 -23.78 1.52 6.10
C ASP A 161 -23.06 0.17 6.23
N GLY A 162 -21.89 0.16 6.87
CA GLY A 162 -21.11 -1.06 7.08
C GLY A 162 -20.41 -1.08 8.43
N GLN A 163 -19.82 -2.22 8.75
CA GLN A 163 -19.17 -2.46 10.04
C GLN A 163 -17.73 -2.93 9.82
N VAL A 164 -16.80 -2.32 10.55
CA VAL A 164 -15.39 -2.74 10.57
C VAL A 164 -15.05 -3.25 11.97
N VAL A 165 -14.79 -4.55 12.06
CA VAL A 165 -14.43 -5.21 13.31
C VAL A 165 -12.92 -5.49 13.31
N PRO A 166 -12.12 -4.70 14.05
CA PRO A 166 -10.67 -4.93 14.14
C PRO A 166 -10.39 -6.15 15.03
N GLN A 167 -9.28 -6.84 14.77
CA GLN A 167 -8.82 -7.98 15.58
C GLN A 167 -9.91 -9.04 15.82
N GLN A 168 -10.67 -9.37 14.78
CA GLN A 168 -11.77 -10.34 14.87
C GLN A 168 -11.24 -11.77 14.97
N TRP A 169 -11.70 -12.52 15.98
CA TRP A 169 -11.41 -13.95 16.09
C TRP A 169 -12.05 -14.71 14.94
N LEU A 170 -11.35 -15.67 14.35
CA LEU A 170 -11.87 -16.45 13.24
C LEU A 170 -13.13 -17.24 13.63
N CYS A 171 -13.16 -17.80 14.84
CA CYS A 171 -14.33 -18.49 15.40
C CYS A 171 -15.53 -17.58 15.65
N ALA A 172 -15.31 -16.27 15.74
CA ALA A 172 -16.36 -15.26 15.86
C ALA A 172 -16.85 -14.75 14.48
N THR A 173 -16.43 -15.40 13.40
CA THR A 173 -16.96 -15.14 12.06
C THR A 173 -17.93 -16.26 11.65
N THR A 174 -18.74 -16.02 10.62
CA THR A 174 -19.57 -17.06 9.95
C THR A 174 -18.78 -18.02 9.04
N ALA A 175 -17.45 -18.17 9.22
CA ALA A 175 -16.62 -19.00 8.34
C ALA A 175 -16.91 -20.48 8.64
N PRO A 176 -17.08 -21.33 7.61
CA PRO A 176 -17.43 -22.72 7.83
C PRO A 176 -16.26 -23.53 8.40
N GLY A 177 -16.55 -24.53 9.22
CA GLY A 177 -15.54 -25.50 9.67
C GLY A 177 -14.52 -24.97 10.68
N VAL A 178 -14.78 -23.81 11.32
CA VAL A 178 -13.91 -23.25 12.36
C VAL A 178 -14.29 -23.84 13.72
N ALA A 179 -13.31 -24.37 14.44
CA ALA A 179 -13.53 -24.91 15.78
C ALA A 179 -13.85 -23.77 16.80
N PRO A 180 -14.72 -24.02 17.80
CA PRO A 180 -15.07 -22.99 18.79
C PRO A 180 -13.89 -22.45 19.61
N ASP A 181 -12.84 -23.25 19.80
CA ASP A 181 -11.63 -22.92 20.55
C ASP A 181 -10.51 -22.32 19.68
N ASP A 182 -10.78 -22.07 18.39
CA ASP A 182 -9.82 -21.49 17.46
C ASP A 182 -9.36 -20.09 17.93
N ARG A 183 -8.04 -19.91 18.03
CA ARG A 183 -7.40 -18.67 18.50
C ARG A 183 -6.75 -17.86 17.38
N ARG A 184 -6.99 -18.20 16.12
CA ARG A 184 -6.54 -17.39 14.98
C ARG A 184 -7.37 -16.11 14.94
N ARG A 185 -6.69 -15.01 14.65
CA ARG A 185 -7.29 -13.67 14.61
C ARG A 185 -6.98 -13.01 13.29
N LEU A 186 -8.01 -12.43 12.69
CA LEU A 186 -7.91 -11.59 11.50
C LEU A 186 -7.61 -10.16 11.94
N ASP A 187 -6.92 -9.40 11.10
CA ASP A 187 -6.54 -8.03 11.43
C ASP A 187 -7.75 -7.08 11.43
N LEU A 188 -8.65 -7.27 10.46
CA LEU A 188 -9.96 -6.64 10.42
C LEU A 188 -10.93 -7.44 9.57
N VAL A 189 -12.22 -7.36 9.89
CA VAL A 189 -13.30 -7.87 9.03
C VAL A 189 -14.20 -6.70 8.66
N ILE A 190 -14.52 -6.60 7.37
CA ILE A 190 -15.39 -5.56 6.83
C ILE A 190 -16.72 -6.21 6.40
N TYR A 191 -17.80 -5.79 7.03
CA TYR A 191 -19.17 -6.16 6.70
C TYR A 191 -19.86 -5.00 5.96
N GLY A 192 -20.72 -5.31 4.99
CA GLY A 192 -21.47 -4.30 4.23
C GLY A 192 -20.64 -3.53 3.17
N ALA A 193 -19.38 -3.89 2.94
CA ALA A 193 -18.52 -3.25 1.92
C ALA A 193 -18.71 -3.79 0.49
N SER A 194 -19.31 -4.97 0.35
CA SER A 194 -19.49 -5.61 -0.95
C SER A 194 -20.92 -5.41 -1.45
N PRO A 195 -21.13 -4.95 -2.70
CA PRO A 195 -22.44 -5.01 -3.35
C PRO A 195 -23.03 -6.44 -3.38
N MET A 196 -22.18 -7.46 -3.20
CA MET A 196 -22.56 -8.87 -3.18
C MET A 196 -22.79 -9.44 -1.77
N GLY A 197 -22.84 -8.60 -0.72
CA GLY A 197 -23.27 -9.00 0.63
C GLY A 197 -22.30 -9.84 1.47
N GLY A 198 -21.10 -10.15 0.96
CA GLY A 198 -20.09 -10.93 1.68
C GLY A 198 -19.20 -10.12 2.65
N ALA A 199 -18.61 -10.81 3.64
CA ALA A 199 -17.64 -10.23 4.57
C ALA A 199 -16.20 -10.34 4.02
N LEU A 200 -15.46 -9.25 4.12
CA LEU A 200 -14.06 -9.19 3.69
C LEU A 200 -13.16 -9.42 4.91
N CYS A 201 -12.62 -10.63 5.02
CA CYS A 201 -11.73 -11.04 6.09
C CYS A 201 -10.31 -10.64 5.74
N CYS A 202 -9.84 -9.54 6.31
CA CYS A 202 -8.57 -8.93 5.92
C CYS A 202 -7.47 -9.27 6.91
N ASP A 203 -6.30 -9.61 6.38
CA ASP A 203 -5.11 -9.91 7.16
C ASP A 203 -3.90 -9.21 6.54
N ALA A 204 -3.34 -8.24 7.26
CA ALA A 204 -2.29 -7.39 6.74
C ALA A 204 -0.91 -8.03 6.97
N THR A 205 0.00 -7.82 6.03
CA THR A 205 1.36 -8.33 6.16
C THR A 205 2.38 -7.33 5.63
N LEU A 206 3.51 -7.24 6.34
CA LEU A 206 4.63 -6.38 5.98
C LEU A 206 5.91 -7.22 5.89
N VAL A 207 6.39 -7.43 4.66
CA VAL A 207 7.54 -8.28 4.35
C VAL A 207 8.77 -7.48 3.94
N SER A 208 9.94 -8.09 4.13
CA SER A 208 11.22 -7.55 3.65
C SER A 208 11.66 -8.33 2.42
N PRO A 209 12.13 -7.67 1.33
CA PRO A 209 12.77 -8.36 0.22
C PRO A 209 14.18 -8.85 0.58
N LEU A 210 14.75 -8.38 1.70
CA LEU A 210 16.05 -8.77 2.20
C LEU A 210 15.94 -9.61 3.49
N THR A 211 16.92 -10.48 3.71
CA THR A 211 17.14 -11.20 4.96
C THR A 211 17.77 -10.28 6.00
N ARG A 212 17.86 -10.77 7.25
CA ARG A 212 18.54 -10.06 8.35
C ARG A 212 20.04 -9.83 8.15
N THR A 213 20.65 -10.47 7.15
CA THR A 213 22.06 -10.28 6.78
C THR A 213 22.20 -9.41 5.52
N GLY A 214 21.13 -8.75 5.09
CA GLY A 214 21.12 -7.88 3.91
C GLY A 214 21.12 -8.63 2.57
N GLN A 215 21.03 -9.96 2.58
CA GLN A 215 20.98 -10.77 1.36
C GLN A 215 19.57 -10.77 0.77
N PRO A 216 19.39 -10.80 -0.56
CA PRO A 216 18.08 -10.95 -1.17
C PRO A 216 17.37 -12.24 -0.74
N GLN A 217 16.07 -12.16 -0.54
CA GLN A 217 15.23 -13.35 -0.40
C GLN A 217 15.02 -14.01 -1.78
N PRO A 218 14.70 -15.32 -1.84
CA PRO A 218 14.46 -16.01 -3.11
C PRO A 218 13.47 -15.28 -4.03
N GLY A 219 13.85 -15.12 -5.30
CA GLY A 219 13.05 -14.46 -6.34
C GLY A 219 13.02 -12.92 -6.29
N THR A 220 13.46 -12.28 -5.21
CA THR A 220 13.32 -10.81 -5.06
C THR A 220 14.21 -9.99 -5.98
N VAL A 221 15.31 -10.55 -6.46
CA VAL A 221 16.20 -9.90 -7.44
C VAL A 221 15.54 -9.86 -8.83
N ALA A 222 14.79 -10.90 -9.19
CA ALA A 222 14.22 -11.08 -10.52
C ALA A 222 12.77 -10.58 -10.61
N ASP A 223 11.98 -10.80 -9.56
CA ASP A 223 10.55 -10.60 -9.62
C ASP A 223 10.04 -9.54 -8.64
N ASP A 224 9.25 -8.62 -9.18
CA ASP A 224 8.50 -7.66 -8.41
C ASP A 224 7.51 -8.36 -7.45
N GLY A 225 7.55 -8.02 -6.16
CA GLY A 225 6.62 -8.55 -5.16
C GLY A 225 6.77 -10.05 -4.86
N ALA A 226 7.95 -10.65 -5.09
CA ALA A 226 8.19 -12.07 -4.81
C ALA A 226 7.79 -12.47 -3.38
N MET A 227 8.17 -11.66 -2.39
CA MET A 227 7.85 -11.94 -0.99
C MET A 227 6.38 -11.72 -0.64
N LEU A 228 5.67 -10.86 -1.37
CA LEU A 228 4.23 -10.72 -1.24
C LEU A 228 3.52 -12.00 -1.66
N ARG A 229 3.91 -12.62 -2.78
CA ARG A 229 3.34 -13.90 -3.22
C ARG A 229 3.59 -15.03 -2.21
N VAL A 230 4.77 -15.07 -1.61
CA VAL A 230 5.10 -16.03 -0.54
C VAL A 230 4.21 -15.80 0.68
N ALA A 231 4.07 -14.56 1.15
CA ALA A 231 3.25 -14.24 2.30
C ALA A 231 1.77 -14.52 2.06
N GLU A 232 1.28 -14.23 0.86
CA GLU A 232 -0.10 -14.51 0.45
C GLU A 232 -0.41 -16.01 0.43
N ARG A 233 0.48 -16.84 -0.13
CA ARG A 233 0.35 -18.31 -0.05
C ARG A 233 0.32 -18.80 1.40
N ARG A 234 1.21 -18.28 2.25
CA ARG A 234 1.26 -18.64 3.67
C ARG A 234 -0.05 -18.29 4.39
N LYS A 235 -0.62 -17.11 4.12
CA LYS A 235 -1.90 -16.69 4.71
C LYS A 235 -3.06 -17.54 4.19
N ARG A 236 -3.14 -17.84 2.88
CA ARG A 236 -4.15 -18.77 2.34
C ARG A 236 -4.08 -20.15 3.00
N ALA A 237 -2.87 -20.69 3.17
CA ALA A 237 -2.67 -21.96 3.86
C ALA A 237 -3.04 -21.89 5.36
N ALA A 238 -2.92 -20.72 5.99
CA ALA A 238 -3.30 -20.49 7.38
C ALA A 238 -4.81 -20.28 7.58
N TYR A 239 -5.57 -19.99 6.52
CA TYR A 239 -7.02 -19.78 6.55
C TYR A 239 -7.70 -20.52 5.38
N PRO A 240 -7.62 -21.87 5.32
CA PRO A 240 -8.29 -22.64 4.29
C PRO A 240 -9.81 -22.44 4.29
N GLU A 241 -10.41 -22.15 5.45
CA GLU A 241 -11.84 -21.93 5.66
C GLU A 241 -12.38 -20.71 4.91
N LEU A 242 -11.49 -19.74 4.63
CA LEU A 242 -11.81 -18.49 3.94
C LEU A 242 -11.42 -18.50 2.45
N SER A 243 -10.96 -19.65 1.95
CA SER A 243 -10.53 -19.85 0.56
C SER A 243 -11.62 -20.45 -0.33
N SER A 244 -12.65 -21.06 0.27
CA SER A 244 -13.84 -21.56 -0.42
C SER A 244 -14.79 -20.40 -0.77
N GLY A 245 -15.53 -20.51 -1.88
CA GLY A 245 -16.39 -19.45 -2.44
C GLY A 245 -17.65 -19.11 -1.61
N GLY A 246 -17.56 -19.16 -0.29
CA GLY A 246 -18.61 -18.77 0.63
C GLY A 246 -18.77 -17.25 0.78
N PRO A 247 -19.68 -16.81 1.67
CA PRO A 247 -19.95 -15.39 1.90
C PRO A 247 -18.78 -14.65 2.56
N GLN A 248 -17.72 -15.35 2.97
CA GLN A 248 -16.50 -14.73 3.49
C GLN A 248 -15.34 -14.95 2.56
N ARG A 249 -14.51 -13.91 2.41
CA ARG A 249 -13.34 -13.97 1.56
C ARG A 249 -12.11 -13.47 2.28
N LEU A 250 -11.05 -14.26 2.28
CA LEU A 250 -9.74 -13.80 2.72
C LEU A 250 -9.16 -12.77 1.75
N LEU A 251 -8.82 -11.59 2.27
CA LEU A 251 -8.01 -10.59 1.59
C LEU A 251 -6.67 -10.44 2.32
N VAL A 252 -5.59 -10.90 1.69
CA VAL A 252 -4.24 -10.67 2.21
C VAL A 252 -3.78 -9.28 1.77
N LEU A 253 -3.64 -8.36 2.71
CA LEU A 253 -3.26 -6.98 2.44
C LEU A 253 -1.74 -6.82 2.61
N GLY A 254 -1.03 -7.20 1.55
CA GLY A 254 0.43 -7.30 1.57
C GLY A 254 1.13 -6.00 1.22
N SER A 255 2.16 -5.66 2.01
CA SER A 255 3.09 -4.56 1.77
C SER A 255 4.53 -5.01 1.94
N GLU A 256 5.44 -4.39 1.19
CA GLU A 256 6.88 -4.56 1.40
C GLU A 256 7.48 -3.32 2.07
N ILE A 257 8.60 -3.48 2.77
CA ILE A 257 9.30 -2.35 3.44
C ILE A 257 9.79 -1.26 2.47
N GLY A 258 9.78 -1.49 1.16
CA GLY A 258 10.07 -0.49 0.13
C GLY A 258 8.87 0.37 -0.27
N GLY A 259 7.65 0.00 0.13
CA GLY A 259 6.42 0.73 -0.21
C GLY A 259 5.47 -0.01 -1.15
N ARG A 260 5.91 -1.07 -1.83
CA ARG A 260 5.06 -1.85 -2.75
C ARG A 260 3.90 -2.51 -2.01
N TRP A 261 2.71 -2.48 -2.62
CA TRP A 261 1.51 -3.19 -2.17
C TRP A 261 1.15 -4.31 -3.16
N ASN A 262 0.57 -5.41 -2.67
CA ASN A 262 0.05 -6.46 -3.54
C ASN A 262 -1.22 -6.03 -4.28
N GLU A 263 -1.60 -6.79 -5.30
CA GLU A 263 -2.76 -6.47 -6.13
C GLU A 263 -4.07 -6.52 -5.32
N THR A 264 -4.20 -7.41 -4.35
CA THR A 264 -5.38 -7.51 -3.48
C THR A 264 -5.61 -6.21 -2.70
N ALA A 265 -4.57 -5.65 -2.08
CA ALA A 265 -4.66 -4.34 -1.41
C ALA A 265 -5.08 -3.23 -2.38
N GLN A 266 -4.55 -3.27 -3.61
CA GLN A 266 -4.89 -2.28 -4.62
C GLN A 266 -6.34 -2.40 -5.10
N HIS A 267 -6.83 -3.62 -5.30
CA HIS A 267 -8.24 -3.86 -5.64
C HIS A 267 -9.16 -3.40 -4.51
N LEU A 268 -8.84 -3.73 -3.26
CA LEU A 268 -9.66 -3.33 -2.11
C LEU A 268 -9.84 -1.81 -2.02
N VAL A 269 -8.75 -1.04 -2.10
CA VAL A 269 -8.84 0.44 -2.06
C VAL A 269 -9.67 0.97 -3.22
N ARG A 270 -9.54 0.37 -4.41
CA ARG A 270 -10.32 0.76 -5.59
C ARG A 270 -11.82 0.52 -5.39
N ASP A 271 -12.19 -0.64 -4.85
CA ASP A 271 -13.60 -0.99 -4.63
C ASP A 271 -14.20 -0.16 -3.50
N LEU A 272 -13.47 0.02 -2.39
CA LEU A 272 -13.87 0.92 -1.31
C LEU A 272 -14.08 2.37 -1.81
N ALA A 273 -13.24 2.85 -2.72
CA ALA A 273 -13.33 4.23 -3.22
C ALA A 273 -14.54 4.41 -4.14
N ARG A 274 -14.90 3.36 -4.90
CA ARG A 274 -16.13 3.34 -5.71
C ARG A 274 -17.36 3.33 -4.83
N VAL A 275 -17.40 2.49 -3.81
CA VAL A 275 -18.51 2.43 -2.83
C VAL A 275 -18.67 3.79 -2.16
N ARG A 276 -17.59 4.36 -1.62
CA ARG A 276 -17.63 5.67 -0.96
C ARG A 276 -18.08 6.79 -1.89
N ALA A 277 -17.63 6.77 -3.15
CA ALA A 277 -17.99 7.79 -4.12
C ALA A 277 -19.47 7.74 -4.54
N GLN A 278 -20.21 6.63 -4.31
CA GLN A 278 -21.64 6.59 -4.61
C GLN A 278 -22.45 7.59 -3.77
N ARG A 279 -21.94 7.98 -2.58
CA ARG A 279 -22.52 9.00 -1.72
C ARG A 279 -22.36 10.42 -2.26
N ALA A 280 -21.43 10.65 -3.20
CA ALA A 280 -21.28 11.94 -3.84
C ALA A 280 -22.32 12.10 -4.98
N PRO A 281 -22.73 13.35 -5.30
CA PRO A 281 -23.55 13.64 -6.46
C PRO A 281 -22.98 13.03 -7.75
N PRO A 282 -23.80 12.53 -8.70
CA PRO A 282 -23.33 11.85 -9.91
C PRO A 282 -22.21 12.58 -10.66
N ALA A 283 -22.31 13.91 -10.78
CA ALA A 283 -21.33 14.76 -11.45
C ALA A 283 -19.94 14.76 -10.77
N LEU A 284 -19.87 14.49 -9.46
CA LEU A 284 -18.64 14.54 -8.67
C LEU A 284 -18.02 13.17 -8.40
N ARG A 285 -18.71 12.06 -8.75
CA ARG A 285 -18.26 10.71 -8.38
C ARG A 285 -16.84 10.39 -8.83
N ALA A 286 -16.46 10.78 -10.06
CA ALA A 286 -15.11 10.57 -10.57
C ALA A 286 -14.04 11.35 -9.77
N ALA A 287 -14.34 12.60 -9.41
CA ALA A 287 -13.48 13.43 -8.59
C ALA A 287 -13.38 12.88 -7.16
N ALA A 288 -14.51 12.48 -6.57
CA ALA A 288 -14.58 11.87 -5.24
C ALA A 288 -13.78 10.55 -5.18
N THR A 289 -13.96 9.64 -6.13
CA THR A 289 -13.18 8.39 -6.23
C THR A 289 -11.68 8.68 -6.25
N SER A 290 -11.26 9.68 -7.04
CA SER A 290 -9.86 10.08 -7.15
C SER A 290 -9.32 10.68 -5.84
N ALA A 291 -10.12 11.52 -5.18
CA ALA A 291 -9.76 12.16 -3.91
C ALA A 291 -9.62 11.13 -2.77
N TRP A 292 -10.58 10.23 -2.63
CA TRP A 292 -10.54 9.13 -1.66
C TRP A 292 -9.37 8.20 -1.88
N THR A 293 -9.12 7.81 -3.14
CA THR A 293 -7.97 6.96 -3.50
C THR A 293 -6.67 7.63 -3.08
N ARG A 294 -6.46 8.91 -3.40
CA ARG A 294 -5.24 9.64 -3.00
C ARG A 294 -5.09 9.74 -1.48
N ARG A 295 -6.16 10.11 -0.77
CA ARG A 295 -6.16 10.23 0.69
C ARG A 295 -5.79 8.90 1.35
N TRP A 296 -6.43 7.81 0.96
CA TRP A 296 -6.19 6.51 1.59
C TRP A 296 -4.82 5.94 1.27
N TRP A 297 -4.31 6.13 0.05
CA TRP A 297 -2.92 5.75 -0.24
C TRP A 297 -1.89 6.60 0.49
N ALA A 298 -2.15 7.90 0.70
CA ALA A 298 -1.31 8.73 1.56
C ALA A 298 -1.29 8.18 2.99
N THR A 299 -2.47 7.91 3.57
CA THR A 299 -2.60 7.32 4.92
C THR A 299 -1.87 5.98 5.05
N LEU A 300 -2.09 5.05 4.11
CA LEU A 300 -1.46 3.73 4.13
C LEU A 300 0.06 3.82 3.94
N ALA A 301 0.53 4.65 3.01
CA ALA A 301 1.96 4.81 2.74
C ALA A 301 2.69 5.51 3.89
N VAL A 302 2.10 6.52 4.51
CA VAL A 302 2.65 7.18 5.71
C VAL A 302 2.72 6.19 6.87
N ALA A 303 1.65 5.46 7.15
CA ALA A 303 1.64 4.43 8.18
C ALA A 303 2.73 3.35 7.95
N LEU A 304 2.92 2.94 6.70
CA LEU A 304 3.99 2.01 6.31
C LEU A 304 5.38 2.58 6.60
N GLN A 305 5.65 3.84 6.24
CA GLN A 305 6.95 4.48 6.52
C GLN A 305 7.18 4.71 8.02
N GLN A 306 6.13 5.02 8.80
CA GLN A 306 6.19 5.07 10.25
C GLN A 306 6.54 3.70 10.84
N ALA A 307 5.91 2.63 10.35
CA ALA A 307 6.15 1.25 10.77
C ALA A 307 7.59 0.81 10.49
N VAL A 308 8.11 1.14 9.31
CA VAL A 308 9.50 0.86 8.92
C VAL A 308 10.49 1.68 9.77
N SER A 309 10.25 2.98 9.95
CA SER A 309 11.15 3.87 10.69
C SER A 309 11.26 3.51 12.17
N SER A 310 10.11 3.25 12.82
CA SER A 310 10.05 2.80 14.22
C SER A 310 10.78 1.47 14.44
N THR A 311 10.62 0.53 13.49
CA THR A 311 11.35 -0.74 13.52
C THR A 311 12.86 -0.54 13.41
N ALA A 312 13.29 0.30 12.46
CA ALA A 312 14.71 0.55 12.21
C ALA A 312 15.40 1.19 13.42
N LEU A 313 14.72 2.11 14.12
CA LEU A 313 15.27 2.78 15.30
C LEU A 313 15.29 1.91 16.57
N GLY A 314 14.64 0.75 16.55
CA GLY A 314 14.47 -0.08 17.74
C GLY A 314 13.67 0.62 18.85
N SER A 315 13.00 1.73 18.54
CA SER A 315 12.28 2.52 19.54
C SER A 315 11.06 1.75 20.05
N PRO A 316 10.82 1.71 21.38
CA PRO A 316 9.49 1.44 21.86
C PRO A 316 8.55 2.51 21.28
N TRP A 317 7.34 2.06 20.94
CA TRP A 317 6.26 2.89 20.45
C TRP A 317 6.09 4.14 21.35
N PRO A 318 6.23 5.38 20.86
CA PRO A 318 5.43 6.44 21.45
C PRO A 318 3.98 6.07 21.16
N ALA A 319 3.11 6.05 22.18
CA ALA A 319 1.67 6.15 21.95
C ALA A 319 1.45 7.17 20.83
N PRO A 320 0.57 6.92 19.83
CA PRO A 320 0.30 7.98 18.87
C PRO A 320 -0.17 9.20 19.69
N PRO A 321 0.18 10.44 19.35
CA PRO A 321 -0.28 11.61 20.10
C PRO A 321 -1.82 11.82 20.11
N HIS A 322 -2.64 10.83 19.76
CA HIS A 322 -3.98 11.05 19.22
C HIS A 322 -5.03 10.05 19.72
N ALA A 323 -5.10 9.84 21.04
CA ALA A 323 -6.39 9.49 21.64
C ALA A 323 -7.28 10.75 21.85
N SER A 324 -6.71 11.96 21.75
CA SER A 324 -7.36 13.20 22.18
C SER A 324 -7.44 14.32 21.14
N GLN A 325 -6.88 14.17 19.93
CA GLN A 325 -7.10 15.18 18.88
C GLN A 325 -8.36 14.82 18.09
N PRO A 326 -9.30 15.77 17.92
CA PRO A 326 -10.43 15.56 17.03
C PRO A 326 -9.89 15.25 15.63
N PRO A 327 -10.51 14.31 14.90
CA PRO A 327 -10.15 14.10 13.50
C PRO A 327 -10.22 15.44 12.76
N GLY A 328 -9.27 15.68 11.84
CA GLY A 328 -9.41 16.78 10.88
C GLY A 328 -10.77 16.69 10.16
N PRO A 329 -11.26 17.79 9.56
CA PRO A 329 -12.56 17.80 8.92
C PRO A 329 -12.68 16.63 7.95
N GLU A 330 -13.79 15.89 8.02
CA GLU A 330 -14.05 14.79 7.09
C GLU A 330 -13.95 15.31 5.67
N LEU A 331 -13.33 14.56 4.76
CA LEU A 331 -13.22 14.98 3.37
C LEU A 331 -14.62 15.20 2.76
N ASP A 332 -15.65 14.51 3.25
CA ASP A 332 -17.05 14.79 2.94
C ASP A 332 -17.42 16.26 3.20
N ARG A 333 -17.00 16.87 4.32
CA ARG A 333 -17.26 18.29 4.59
C ARG A 333 -16.52 19.25 3.66
N VAL A 334 -15.42 18.79 3.04
CA VAL A 334 -14.67 19.55 2.03
C VAL A 334 -15.27 19.36 0.63
N LEU A 335 -15.86 18.18 0.38
CA LEU A 335 -16.52 17.81 -0.87
C LEU A 335 -17.99 18.18 -0.91
N ASP A 336 -18.61 18.44 0.25
CA ASP A 336 -19.87 19.14 0.42
C ASP A 336 -19.65 20.54 -0.13
N LEU A 337 -19.82 20.67 -1.45
CA LEU A 337 -20.11 21.94 -2.06
C LEU A 337 -21.31 22.49 -1.29
N ALA A 338 -21.10 23.56 -0.54
CA ALA A 338 -22.20 24.42 -0.14
C ALA A 338 -23.11 24.59 -1.36
N GLU A 339 -24.44 24.46 -1.19
CA GLU A 339 -25.38 24.78 -2.25
C GLU A 339 -24.92 26.07 -2.91
N ALA A 340 -24.59 26.00 -4.20
CA ALA A 340 -24.03 27.13 -4.90
C ALA A 340 -25.00 28.30 -4.72
N ALA A 341 -24.53 29.37 -4.08
CA ALA A 341 -25.27 30.61 -3.98
C ALA A 341 -25.35 31.24 -5.39
N GLY A 342 -26.22 30.70 -6.23
CA GLY A 342 -26.45 31.15 -7.60
C GLY A 342 -25.95 30.19 -8.70
N PRO A 343 -26.32 30.49 -9.96
CA PRO A 343 -26.01 29.65 -11.10
C PRO A 343 -24.50 29.51 -11.35
N SER A 344 -24.09 28.32 -11.77
CA SER A 344 -22.71 28.00 -12.14
C SER A 344 -22.18 29.00 -13.17
N ARG A 345 -21.04 29.65 -12.88
CA ARG A 345 -20.32 30.50 -13.82
C ARG A 345 -19.43 29.72 -14.79
N LEU A 346 -19.33 28.39 -14.62
CA LEU A 346 -18.60 27.55 -15.56
C LEU A 346 -19.45 27.34 -16.82
N PRO A 347 -18.85 27.47 -18.01
CA PRO A 347 -19.57 27.24 -19.25
C PRO A 347 -20.13 25.81 -19.25
N LEU A 348 -21.42 25.69 -19.55
CA LEU A 348 -22.03 24.40 -19.85
C LEU A 348 -21.25 23.79 -21.01
N ARG A 349 -20.72 22.59 -20.82
CA ARG A 349 -20.04 21.89 -21.90
C ARG A 349 -21.06 21.61 -23.01
N PRO A 350 -20.69 21.83 -24.29
CA PRO A 350 -21.55 21.52 -25.42
C PRO A 350 -21.80 20.01 -25.56
#